data_AF-A0A067C7V9-F1
#
_entry.id   AF-A0A067C7V9-F1
#
_cell.length_a   1.000
_cell.length_b   1.000
_cell.length_c   1.000
_cell.angle_alpha   90.00
_cell.angle_beta   90.00
_cell.angle_gamma   90.00
#
_symmetry.space_group_name_H-M   'P 1'
#
loop_
_entity.id
_entity.type
_entity.pdbx_description
1 polymer ?
#
loop_
_entity_poly.entity_id
_entity_poly.type
_entity_poly.pdbx_seq_one_letter_code
_entity_poly.pdbx_strand_id
1 'polypeptide(L)'
;MMDLALVPAAVDLDQRAKSTLVHCLDAASSPLATLSDAELHNLSLLALCSGFDTTFFETVYARHMYFGPSIVLGRDFQDAVALYPDRVVVDTACFDSLI
;
A
#
# COMPACT_ATOMS: atom_id res chain seq x y z
N MET A 1 17.36 25.85 6.55
CA MET A 1 16.05 25.70 7.21
C MET A 1 15.10 25.23 6.13
N MET A 2 15.00 23.91 5.97
CA MET A 2 14.09 23.25 5.03
C MET A 2 13.42 22.15 5.85
N ASP A 3 12.21 22.44 6.30
CA ASP A 3 11.37 21.43 6.92
C ASP A 3 10.80 20.57 5.80
N LEU A 4 11.39 19.38 5.68
CA LEU A 4 10.77 18.25 5.01
C LEU A 4 9.55 17.88 5.86
N ALA A 5 8.35 18.25 5.41
CA ALA A 5 7.12 17.85 6.08
C ALA A 5 7.04 16.32 6.04
N LEU A 6 7.40 15.69 7.16
CA LEU A 6 7.08 14.31 7.46
C LEU A 6 5.57 14.15 7.34
N VAL A 7 5.11 13.49 6.28
CA VAL A 7 3.90 12.68 6.39
C VAL A 7 4.25 11.62 7.45
N PRO A 8 3.47 11.46 8.53
CA PRO A 8 3.83 10.54 9.59
C PRO A 8 3.96 9.13 9.01
N ALA A 9 5.20 8.65 8.89
CA ALA A 9 5.56 7.39 8.25
C ALA A 9 5.24 6.15 9.09
N ALA A 10 4.31 6.26 10.04
CA ALA A 10 3.96 5.18 10.95
C ALA A 10 2.45 5.21 11.20
N VAL A 11 1.69 4.71 10.22
CA VAL A 11 0.43 4.07 10.59
C VAL A 11 0.83 2.71 11.15
N ASP A 12 0.63 2.53 12.46
CA ASP A 12 0.74 1.20 13.08
C ASP A 12 -0.44 0.37 12.57
N LEU A 13 -0.16 -0.45 11.56
CA LEU A 13 -1.14 -1.31 10.93
C LEU A 13 -1.17 -2.63 11.70
N ASP A 14 -2.31 -2.94 12.30
CA ASP A 14 -2.57 -4.30 12.78
C ASP A 14 -2.69 -5.24 11.57
N GLN A 15 -1.59 -5.90 11.20
CA GLN A 15 -1.50 -6.79 10.04
C GLN A 15 -2.29 -8.10 10.20
N ARG A 16 -3.09 -8.25 11.27
CA ARG A 16 -4.00 -9.40 11.45
C ARG A 16 -5.07 -9.46 10.35
N ALA A 17 -5.41 -8.32 9.74
CA ALA A 17 -6.27 -8.26 8.57
C ALA A 17 -5.52 -7.73 7.34
N LYS A 18 -5.97 -8.09 6.14
CA LYS A 18 -5.46 -7.52 4.89
C LYS A 18 -5.88 -6.06 4.79
N SER A 19 -4.97 -5.19 4.38
CA SER A 19 -5.20 -3.74 4.30
C SER A 19 -4.74 -3.20 2.96
N THR A 20 -5.51 -2.26 2.41
CA THR A 20 -5.13 -1.49 1.21
C THR A 20 -4.43 -0.21 1.65
N LEU A 21 -3.20 -0.01 1.16
CA LEU A 21 -2.49 1.24 1.38
C LEU A 21 -2.93 2.28 0.35
N VAL A 22 -3.36 3.45 0.82
CA VAL A 22 -3.85 4.53 -0.03
C VAL A 22 -2.88 5.69 0.04
N HIS A 23 -2.35 6.10 -1.12
CA HIS A 23 -1.60 7.34 -1.28
C HIS A 23 -2.47 8.37 -1.99
N CYS A 24 -2.80 9.45 -1.28
CA CYS A 24 -3.63 10.53 -1.84
C CYS A 24 -2.82 11.36 -2.83
N LEU A 25 -3.35 11.53 -4.05
CA LEU A 25 -2.76 12.37 -5.09
C LEU A 25 -3.20 13.83 -4.92
N ASP A 26 -2.74 14.48 -3.86
CA ASP A 26 -2.92 15.92 -3.73
C ASP A 26 -1.81 16.69 -4.48
N ALA A 27 -2.17 17.86 -5.03
CA ALA A 27 -1.26 18.65 -5.85
C ALA A 27 -0.11 19.30 -5.07
N ALA A 28 -0.18 19.35 -3.74
CA ALA A 28 0.77 20.08 -2.90
C ALA A 28 1.89 19.18 -2.36
N SER A 29 1.64 17.88 -2.19
CA SER A 29 2.53 16.96 -1.48
C SER A 29 2.83 15.67 -2.24
N SER A 30 1.98 15.26 -3.19
CA SER A 30 2.22 14.04 -3.95
C SER A 30 3.14 14.29 -5.16
N PRO A 31 4.28 13.59 -5.28
CA PRO A 31 5.14 13.68 -6.46
C PRO A 31 4.49 13.10 -7.72
N LEU A 32 3.35 12.41 -7.57
CA LEU A 32 2.61 11.78 -8.66
C LEU A 32 1.44 12.64 -9.16
N ALA A 33 1.08 13.72 -8.47
CA ALA A 33 -0.15 14.47 -8.76
C ALA A 33 -0.15 15.22 -10.10
N THR A 34 1.03 15.53 -10.65
CA THR A 34 1.16 16.25 -11.93
C THR A 34 1.45 15.34 -13.10
N LEU A 35 1.56 14.03 -12.88
CA LEU A 35 1.93 13.07 -13.92
C LEU A 35 0.69 12.61 -14.69
N SER A 36 0.83 12.54 -16.01
CA SER A 36 -0.14 11.88 -16.87
C SER A 36 -0.09 10.36 -16.71
N ASP A 37 -1.15 9.68 -17.12
CA ASP A 37 -1.24 8.20 -17.13
C ASP A 37 -0.05 7.56 -17.87
N ALA A 38 0.36 8.15 -19.01
CA ALA A 38 1.51 7.67 -19.78
C ALA A 38 2.84 7.83 -19.02
N GLU A 39 3.00 8.90 -18.25
CA GLU A 39 4.18 9.12 -17.42
C GLU A 39 4.20 8.18 -16.21
N LEU A 40 3.04 7.89 -15.61
CA LEU A 40 2.92 6.89 -14.54
C LEU A 40 3.40 5.51 -14.99
N HIS A 41 3.10 5.10 -16.22
CA HIS A 41 3.57 3.84 -16.80
C HIS A 41 5.08 3.80 -17.09
N ASN A 42 5.82 4.90 -16.94
CA ASN A 42 7.28 4.91 -17.05
C ASN A 42 7.99 4.87 -15.69
N LEU A 43 7.23 4.81 -14.58
CA LEU A 43 7.78 4.78 -13.24
C LEU A 43 8.01 3.37 -12.71
N SER A 44 8.84 3.31 -11.67
CA SER A 44 8.95 2.17 -10.77
C SER A 44 8.70 2.67 -9.35
N LEU A 45 7.74 2.04 -8.65
CA LEU A 45 7.38 2.38 -7.28
C LEU A 45 7.86 1.27 -6.34
N LEU A 46 8.62 1.63 -5.31
CA LEU A 46 9.03 0.71 -4.24
C LEU A 46 8.06 0.83 -3.06
N ALA A 47 7.29 -0.21 -2.81
CA ALA A 47 6.56 -0.38 -1.58
C ALA A 47 7.47 -1.03 -0.53
N LEU A 48 7.65 -0.37 0.61
CA LEU A 48 8.40 -0.85 1.75
C LEU A 48 7.46 -0.93 2.95
N CYS A 49 7.37 -2.11 3.55
CA CYS A 49 6.76 -2.30 4.85
C CYS A 49 7.85 -2.73 5.82
N SER A 50 7.92 -2.06 6.97
CA SER A 50 8.79 -2.45 8.07
C SER A 50 7.97 -2.74 9.30
N GLY A 51 8.36 -3.74 10.07
CA GLY A 51 7.72 -4.10 11.32
C GLY A 51 8.73 -4.59 12.34
N PHE A 52 8.28 -4.77 13.57
CA PHE A 52 9.07 -5.41 14.62
C PHE A 52 8.54 -6.82 14.84
N ASP A 53 9.39 -7.82 14.63
CA ASP A 53 9.05 -9.21 14.92
C ASP A 53 9.24 -9.47 16.41
N THR A 54 8.13 -9.75 17.11
CA THR A 54 8.14 -10.00 18.56
C THR A 54 8.68 -11.38 18.94
N THR A 55 8.83 -12.31 17.98
CA THR A 55 9.39 -13.65 18.19
C THR A 55 10.91 -13.58 18.29
N PHE A 56 11.54 -12.82 17.39
CA PHE A 56 12.99 -12.69 17.29
C PHE A 56 13.53 -11.38 17.88
N PHE A 57 12.65 -10.47 18.29
CA PHE A 57 12.97 -9.14 18.81
C PHE A 57 13.82 -8.31 17.83
N GLU A 58 13.49 -8.38 16.54
CA GLU A 58 14.23 -7.71 15.47
C GLU A 58 13.32 -6.93 14.53
N THR A 59 13.90 -5.95 13.83
CA THR A 59 13.20 -5.22 12.78
C THR A 59 13.23 -6.01 11.48
N VAL A 60 12.06 -6.27 10.91
CA VAL A 60 11.87 -6.97 9.63
C VAL A 60 11.41 -6.02 8.54
N TYR A 61 11.77 -6.33 7.30
CA TYR A 61 11.42 -5.52 6.13
C TYR A 61 10.86 -6.39 5.01
N ALA A 62 9.70 -6.01 4.50
CA ALA A 62 9.11 -6.54 3.27
C ALA A 62 9.16 -5.47 2.18
N ARG A 63 9.54 -5.86 0.97
CA ARG A 63 9.71 -4.96 -0.18
C ARG A 63 9.03 -5.53 -1.41
N HIS A 64 8.32 -4.68 -2.15
CA HIS A 64 7.75 -5.03 -3.44
C HIS A 64 7.93 -3.86 -4.42
N MET A 65 8.24 -4.16 -5.67
CA MET A 65 8.42 -3.15 -6.71
C MET A 65 7.29 -3.24 -7.72
N TYR A 66 6.52 -2.16 -7.88
CA TYR A 66 5.52 -2.01 -8.92
C TYR A 66 6.14 -1.30 -10.11
N PHE A 67 6.11 -1.93 -11.27
CA PHE A 67 6.55 -1.32 -12.51
C PHE A 67 5.35 -0.72 -13.25
N GLY A 68 5.62 0.23 -14.13
CA GLY A 68 4.63 0.85 -15.00
C GLY A 68 3.52 -0.07 -15.53
N PRO A 69 3.83 -1.22 -16.16
CA PRO A 69 2.80 -2.15 -16.66
C PRO A 69 1.90 -2.78 -15.60
N SER A 70 2.33 -2.80 -14.34
CA SER A 70 1.57 -3.31 -13.19
C SER A 70 0.67 -2.25 -12.55
N ILE A 71 0.84 -0.97 -12.89
CA ILE A 71 -0.04 0.10 -12.42
C ILE A 71 -1.32 0.05 -13.24
N VAL A 72 -2.43 -0.27 -12.59
CA VAL A 72 -3.75 -0.33 -13.21
C VAL A 72 -4.57 0.84 -12.71
N LEU A 73 -5.12 1.65 -13.63
CA LEU A 73 -5.89 2.85 -13.32
C LEU A 73 -7.40 2.57 -13.40
N GLY A 74 -8.18 3.29 -12.59
CA GLY A 74 -9.65 3.25 -12.63
C GLY A 74 -10.26 1.92 -12.20
N ARG A 75 -9.58 1.17 -11.34
CA ARG A 75 -9.97 -0.15 -10.84
C ARG A 75 -9.80 -0.19 -9.33
N ASP A 76 -10.61 -1.00 -8.67
CA ASP A 76 -10.55 -1.20 -7.23
C ASP A 76 -10.10 -2.63 -6.90
N PHE A 77 -9.49 -2.84 -5.74
CA PHE A 77 -9.25 -4.20 -5.24
C PHE A 77 -10.57 -4.84 -4.83
N GLN A 78 -10.74 -6.11 -5.17
CA GLN A 78 -11.89 -6.89 -4.73
C GLN A 78 -11.83 -7.12 -3.20
N ASP A 79 -12.97 -7.03 -2.53
CA ASP A 79 -13.08 -7.33 -1.10
C ASP A 79 -12.64 -8.77 -0.80
N ALA A 80 -11.53 -8.89 -0.06
CA ALA A 80 -10.94 -10.18 0.33
C ALA A 80 -11.22 -10.55 1.80
N VAL A 81 -11.88 -9.69 2.56
CA VAL A 81 -12.10 -9.87 4.00
C VAL A 81 -13.59 -9.80 4.33
N ALA A 82 -14.11 -10.84 4.98
CA ALA A 82 -15.46 -10.90 5.51
C ALA A 82 -15.42 -10.95 7.05
N LEU A 83 -16.18 -10.06 7.69
CA LEU A 83 -16.29 -9.96 9.14
C LEU A 83 -17.56 -10.69 9.62
N TYR A 84 -17.38 -11.58 10.59
CA TYR A 84 -18.47 -12.27 11.29
C TYR A 84 -18.37 -11.96 12.79
N PRO A 85 -19.45 -12.16 13.57
CA PRO A 85 -19.43 -11.86 15.01
C PRO A 85 -18.33 -12.58 15.80
N ASP A 86 -17.91 -13.77 15.35
CA ASP A 86 -16.97 -14.66 16.04
C ASP A 86 -15.63 -14.83 15.31
N ARG A 87 -15.50 -14.34 14.07
CA ARG A 87 -14.32 -14.59 13.24
C ARG A 87 -14.16 -13.59 12.11
N VAL A 88 -12.93 -13.54 11.59
CA VAL A 88 -12.58 -12.87 10.33
C VAL A 88 -12.22 -13.96 9.32
N VAL A 89 -12.82 -13.91 8.13
CA VAL A 89 -12.50 -14.82 7.03
C VAL A 89 -11.79 -14.04 5.94
N VAL A 90 -10.64 -14.55 5.50
CA VAL A 90 -9.86 -13.97 4.41
C VAL A 90 -9.92 -14.91 3.20
N ASP A 91 -10.45 -14.43 2.08
CA ASP A 91 -10.38 -15.14 0.80
C ASP A 91 -9.12 -14.71 0.04
N THR A 92 -8.10 -15.57 0.06
CA THR A 92 -6.83 -15.30 -0.60
C THR A 92 -6.92 -15.29 -2.12
N ALA A 93 -7.96 -15.88 -2.72
CA ALA A 93 -8.16 -15.83 -4.17
C ALA A 93 -8.53 -14.41 -4.65
N CYS A 94 -9.16 -13.62 -3.78
CA CYS A 94 -9.55 -12.25 -4.07
C CYS A 94 -8.42 -11.22 -3.83
N PHE A 95 -7.30 -11.62 -3.21
CA PHE A 95 -6.29 -10.69 -2.70
C PHE A 95 -5.64 -9.81 -3.78
N ASP A 96 -5.31 -10.39 -4.94
CA ASP A 96 -4.70 -9.67 -6.07
C ASP A 96 -5.74 -9.37 -7.18
N SER A 97 -7.03 -9.61 -6.89
CA SER A 97 -8.09 -9.42 -7.88
C SER A 97 -8.56 -7.97 -7.91
N LEU A 98 -8.78 -7.46 -9.13
CA LEU A 98 -9.27 -6.10 -9.40
C LEU A 98 -10.67 -6.16 -10.01
N ILE A 99 -11.57 -5.27 -9.60
CA ILE A 99 -12.92 -5.07 -10.16
C ILE A 99 -13.00 -3.75 -10.91
#